data_AF-A0A0D2UCD6-F1
#
_entry.id   AF-A0A0D2UCD6-F1
#
_cell.length_a   1.000
_cell.length_b   1.000
_cell.length_c   1.000
_cell.angle_alpha   90.00
_cell.angle_beta   90.00
_cell.angle_gamma   90.00
#
_symmetry.space_group_name_H-M   'P 1'
#
loop_
_entity.id
_entity.type
_entity.pdbx_description
1 polymer ?
#
loop_
_entity_poly.entity_id
_entity_poly.type
_entity_poly.pdbx_seq_one_letter_code
_entity_poly.pdbx_strand_id
1 'polypeptide(L)'
;MHRVARPSAVGAAANFVKGAFGSLKPMAPQPRQQMLYDFSQPRDRAEWSVTSDAAFGGFSRANLDATTDSSAIRFDGVLSQAKPQGSKLVRSGFAAIRSKRYPRTPLAPYTMNLEAFDTVELILRGDGRTYISNLSTDSVQEHDVYQSFVYTRGGPEWERILLPFARYLLTYHGYVQEDQPVFNKRAIRTFGFSLADGVEGPFALEIKSIRVLNTDNDDVAPDNYPDSTPTDNSAAPPAKTRPTPDDHPRSA
;
A
#
# COMPACT_ATOMS: atom_id res chain seq x y z
N MET A 1 51.04 54.34 51.61
CA MET A 1 51.74 53.36 50.76
C MET A 1 51.61 51.99 51.41
N HIS A 2 50.80 51.07 50.87
CA HIS A 2 51.05 49.61 50.87
C HIS A 2 49.97 48.86 50.09
N ARG A 3 50.41 47.73 49.51
CA ARG A 3 49.87 46.96 48.39
C ARG A 3 48.66 46.06 48.73
N VAL A 4 47.78 45.92 47.73
CA VAL A 4 47.25 44.69 47.10
C VAL A 4 46.98 43.46 47.98
N ALA A 5 45.74 42.95 47.93
CA ALA A 5 45.42 41.56 47.55
C ALA A 5 43.89 41.37 47.38
N ARG A 6 43.47 40.81 46.24
CA ARG A 6 42.15 40.19 46.08
C ARG A 6 42.25 38.72 46.47
N PRO A 7 41.20 38.13 47.06
CA PRO A 7 40.94 36.71 46.94
C PRO A 7 39.72 36.43 46.04
N SER A 8 39.87 35.38 45.26
CA SER A 8 38.86 34.65 44.48
C SER A 8 38.35 33.47 45.31
N ALA A 9 37.04 33.15 45.23
CA ALA A 9 36.43 31.81 45.32
C ALA A 9 34.90 32.02 45.19
N VAL A 10 34.25 31.68 44.07
CA VAL A 10 33.74 30.33 43.73
C VAL A 10 33.01 29.67 44.90
N GLY A 11 31.68 29.61 44.81
CA GLY A 11 30.85 28.72 45.61
C GLY A 11 29.50 29.31 46.02
N ALA A 12 28.47 29.07 45.19
CA ALA A 12 27.07 28.82 45.58
C ALA A 12 26.11 29.22 44.45
N ALA A 13 25.83 28.28 43.55
CA ALA A 13 24.59 28.27 42.79
C ALA A 13 24.18 26.80 42.58
N ALA A 14 23.88 26.13 43.68
CA ALA A 14 23.14 24.88 43.65
C ALA A 14 21.69 25.20 44.03
N ASN A 15 20.77 24.58 43.28
CA ASN A 15 19.32 24.61 43.43
C ASN A 15 18.62 25.73 42.67
N PHE A 16 18.20 25.43 41.44
CA PHE A 16 16.78 25.42 41.05
C PHE A 16 16.70 24.97 39.59
N VAL A 17 16.25 23.73 39.36
CA VAL A 17 15.21 23.31 38.39
C VAL A 17 15.10 21.77 38.54
N LYS A 18 14.30 21.31 39.51
CA LYS A 18 13.71 19.97 39.48
C LYS A 18 12.23 20.16 39.15
N GLY A 19 11.86 19.90 37.90
CA GLY A 19 10.48 19.99 37.47
C GLY A 19 10.29 19.47 36.06
N ALA A 20 9.67 18.29 35.95
CA ALA A 20 9.06 17.72 34.75
C ALA A 20 9.98 17.28 33.59
N PHE A 21 10.89 16.36 33.83
CA PHE A 21 11.15 15.29 32.86
C PHE A 21 10.48 14.03 33.40
N GLY A 22 9.24 13.79 32.97
CA GLY A 22 8.61 12.49 33.16
C GLY A 22 9.55 11.43 32.59
N SER A 23 9.88 10.43 33.40
CA SER A 23 10.75 9.32 32.99
C SER A 23 10.18 8.74 31.69
N LEU A 24 10.89 8.93 30.57
CA LEU A 24 10.58 8.25 29.32
C LEU A 24 10.63 6.76 29.65
N LYS A 25 9.46 6.11 29.70
CA LYS A 25 9.41 4.65 29.73
C LYS A 25 10.30 4.17 28.60
N PRO A 26 11.29 3.29 28.84
CA PRO A 26 12.06 2.71 27.75
C PRO A 26 11.05 2.09 26.79
N MET A 27 11.02 2.60 25.56
CA MET A 27 10.16 2.10 24.51
C MET A 27 10.53 0.63 24.33
N ALA A 28 9.58 -0.28 24.56
CA ALA A 28 9.81 -1.69 24.30
C ALA A 28 10.38 -1.83 22.87
N PRO A 29 11.36 -2.73 22.64
CA PRO A 29 11.91 -2.91 21.31
C PRO A 29 10.75 -3.23 20.36
N GLN A 30 10.58 -2.39 19.33
CA GLN A 30 9.53 -2.58 18.35
C GLN A 30 9.81 -3.89 17.59
N PRO A 31 8.78 -4.71 17.29
CA PRO A 31 8.98 -5.92 16.53
C PRO A 31 9.54 -5.59 15.15
N ARG A 32 10.51 -6.36 14.67
CA ARG A 32 11.09 -6.17 13.31
C ARG A 32 10.13 -6.56 12.19
N GLN A 33 9.04 -7.27 12.52
CA GLN A 33 8.01 -7.72 11.58
C GLN A 33 6.65 -7.86 12.28
N GLN A 34 5.57 -7.69 11.53
CA GLN A 34 4.19 -7.87 12.00
C GLN A 34 3.34 -8.52 10.91
N MET A 35 2.63 -9.60 11.27
CA MET A 35 1.64 -10.22 10.39
C MET A 35 0.39 -9.34 10.31
N LEU A 36 -0.09 -9.07 9.10
CA LEU A 36 -1.32 -8.29 8.86
C LEU A 36 -2.48 -9.19 8.46
N TYR A 37 -2.22 -10.13 7.53
CA TYR A 37 -3.19 -11.12 7.08
C TYR A 37 -2.50 -12.46 6.91
N ASP A 38 -3.00 -13.47 7.61
CA ASP A 38 -2.67 -14.88 7.43
C ASP A 38 -3.90 -15.58 6.84
N PHE A 39 -3.86 -15.87 5.54
CA PHE A 39 -5.02 -16.41 4.84
C PHE A 39 -5.29 -17.88 5.14
N SER A 40 -4.43 -18.55 5.92
CA SER A 40 -4.80 -19.81 6.57
C SER A 40 -5.92 -19.63 7.60
N GLN A 41 -6.15 -18.40 8.10
CA GLN A 41 -7.17 -18.09 9.08
C GLN A 41 -8.49 -17.65 8.42
N PRO A 42 -9.64 -18.30 8.69
CA PRO A 42 -10.93 -17.89 8.14
C PRO A 42 -11.33 -16.45 8.47
N ARG A 43 -10.92 -15.95 9.65
CA ARG A 43 -11.13 -14.56 10.07
C ARG A 43 -10.55 -13.58 9.05
N ASP A 44 -9.30 -13.77 8.66
CA ASP A 44 -8.60 -12.85 7.78
C ASP A 44 -9.16 -12.93 6.35
N ARG A 45 -9.62 -14.12 5.90
CA ARG A 45 -10.31 -14.29 4.62
C ARG A 45 -11.63 -13.51 4.57
N ALA A 46 -12.38 -13.52 5.67
CA ALA A 46 -13.67 -12.84 5.77
C ALA A 46 -13.54 -11.30 5.72
N GLU A 47 -12.32 -10.76 5.86
CA GLU A 47 -12.04 -9.33 5.78
C GLU A 47 -11.83 -8.85 4.34
N TRP A 48 -12.02 -9.68 3.31
CA TRP A 48 -11.76 -9.29 1.92
C TRP A 48 -13.01 -9.34 1.05
N SER A 49 -13.02 -8.51 0.01
CA SER A 49 -14.10 -8.39 -0.97
C SER A 49 -13.52 -8.37 -2.37
N VAL A 50 -14.28 -8.89 -3.34
CA VAL A 50 -13.91 -8.94 -4.76
C VAL A 50 -14.81 -7.99 -5.56
N THR A 51 -14.24 -7.42 -6.62
CA THR A 51 -14.95 -6.58 -7.59
C THR A 51 -14.33 -6.74 -8.97
N SER A 52 -15.08 -6.38 -10.01
CA SER A 52 -14.60 -6.31 -11.39
C SER A 52 -15.31 -5.19 -12.14
N ASP A 53 -14.91 -4.98 -13.39
CA ASP A 53 -15.60 -4.05 -14.30
C ASP A 53 -17.10 -4.38 -14.49
N ALA A 54 -17.55 -5.60 -14.18
CA ALA A 54 -18.96 -6.01 -14.27
C ALA A 54 -19.87 -5.17 -13.37
N ALA A 55 -19.36 -4.66 -12.24
CA ALA A 55 -20.08 -3.72 -11.39
C ALA A 55 -20.42 -2.39 -12.10
N PHE A 56 -19.73 -2.10 -13.21
CA PHE A 56 -19.89 -0.92 -14.05
C PHE A 56 -20.41 -1.27 -15.45
N GLY A 57 -20.90 -2.50 -15.65
CA GLY A 57 -21.42 -3.00 -16.92
C GLY A 57 -20.37 -3.62 -17.85
N GLY A 58 -19.14 -3.86 -17.40
CA GLY A 58 -18.14 -4.65 -18.12
C GLY A 58 -18.46 -6.14 -18.16
N PHE A 59 -17.60 -6.92 -18.81
CA PHE A 59 -17.78 -8.36 -19.01
C PHE A 59 -16.75 -9.23 -18.27
N SER A 60 -15.87 -8.64 -17.46
CA SER A 60 -14.89 -9.38 -16.67
C SER A 60 -15.55 -10.05 -15.47
N ARG A 61 -15.13 -11.28 -15.18
CA ARG A 61 -15.58 -12.06 -14.02
C ARG A 61 -14.42 -12.25 -13.05
N ALA A 62 -14.74 -12.21 -11.76
CA ALA A 62 -13.76 -12.35 -10.69
C ALA A 62 -14.39 -13.05 -9.48
N ASN A 63 -13.64 -13.96 -8.88
CA ASN A 63 -14.01 -14.72 -7.69
C ASN A 63 -12.92 -14.59 -6.63
N LEU A 64 -13.29 -14.79 -5.37
CA LEU A 64 -12.37 -14.84 -4.24
C LEU A 64 -12.80 -15.93 -3.28
N ASP A 65 -12.03 -17.01 -3.24
CA ASP A 65 -12.31 -18.19 -2.43
C ASP A 65 -11.06 -18.66 -1.68
N ALA A 66 -11.21 -19.60 -0.75
CA ALA A 66 -10.06 -20.28 -0.15
C ALA A 66 -9.49 -21.32 -1.12
N THR A 67 -8.18 -21.57 -1.06
CA THR A 67 -7.58 -22.72 -1.74
C THR A 67 -8.12 -24.04 -1.19
N THR A 68 -8.00 -25.13 -1.95
CA THR A 68 -8.53 -26.46 -1.54
C THR A 68 -7.97 -26.93 -0.20
N ASP A 69 -6.71 -26.64 0.08
CA ASP A 69 -6.03 -26.95 1.35
C ASP A 69 -6.29 -25.89 2.45
N SER A 70 -7.06 -24.85 2.15
CA SER A 70 -7.34 -23.70 3.02
C SER A 70 -6.10 -22.97 3.54
N SER A 71 -4.94 -23.12 2.89
CA SER A 71 -3.70 -22.46 3.30
C SER A 71 -3.58 -21.02 2.79
N ALA A 72 -4.42 -20.63 1.82
CA ALA A 72 -4.38 -19.33 1.15
C ALA A 72 -5.77 -18.90 0.65
N ILE A 73 -5.86 -17.66 0.16
CA ILE A 73 -6.96 -17.22 -0.72
C ILE A 73 -6.55 -17.35 -2.18
N ARG A 74 -7.54 -17.53 -3.05
CA ARG A 74 -7.42 -17.57 -4.50
C ARG A 74 -8.32 -16.51 -5.12
N PHE A 75 -7.68 -15.56 -5.80
CA PHE A 75 -8.32 -14.52 -6.60
C PHE A 75 -8.18 -14.90 -8.08
N ASP A 76 -9.27 -15.36 -8.69
CA ASP A 76 -9.26 -15.83 -10.07
C ASP A 76 -10.47 -15.34 -10.87
N GLY A 77 -10.39 -15.50 -12.19
CA GLY A 77 -11.48 -15.12 -13.06
C GLY A 77 -11.06 -15.05 -14.52
N VAL A 78 -11.81 -14.27 -15.29
CA VAL A 78 -11.55 -14.03 -16.72
C VAL A 78 -11.75 -12.55 -17.01
N LEU A 79 -10.71 -11.90 -17.53
CA LEU A 79 -10.80 -10.50 -17.98
C LEU A 79 -11.32 -10.42 -19.41
N SER A 80 -12.14 -9.40 -19.67
CA SER A 80 -12.53 -8.99 -21.01
C SER A 80 -12.42 -7.48 -21.18
N GLN A 81 -11.82 -7.07 -22.29
CA GLN A 81 -11.72 -5.67 -22.68
C GLN A 81 -12.98 -5.18 -23.41
N ALA A 82 -13.89 -6.09 -23.79
CA ALA A 82 -15.12 -5.74 -24.48
C ALA A 82 -16.05 -4.88 -23.59
N LYS A 83 -16.80 -3.99 -24.25
CA LYS A 83 -17.73 -3.06 -23.61
C LYS A 83 -19.12 -3.22 -24.24
N PRO A 84 -20.21 -3.10 -23.47
CA PRO A 84 -21.54 -3.07 -24.05
C PRO A 84 -21.65 -1.93 -25.06
N GLN A 85 -22.33 -2.19 -26.18
CA GLN A 85 -22.56 -1.18 -27.21
C GLN A 85 -23.37 -0.02 -26.63
N GLY A 86 -22.91 1.22 -26.87
CA GLY A 86 -23.52 2.43 -26.31
C GLY A 86 -23.25 2.67 -24.82
N SER A 87 -22.41 1.87 -24.17
CA SER A 87 -22.03 2.12 -22.76
C SER A 87 -21.20 3.38 -22.59
N LYS A 88 -21.38 4.07 -21.45
CA LYS A 88 -20.53 5.17 -21.00
C LYS A 88 -19.23 4.68 -20.34
N LEU A 89 -18.94 3.37 -20.41
CA LEU A 89 -17.79 2.77 -19.76
C LEU A 89 -16.50 3.25 -20.44
N VAL A 90 -15.72 4.04 -19.72
CA VAL A 90 -14.46 4.60 -20.23
C VAL A 90 -13.40 3.49 -20.33
N ARG A 91 -13.26 2.67 -19.28
CA ARG A 91 -12.29 1.58 -19.15
C ARG A 91 -12.97 0.28 -18.71
N SER A 92 -12.58 -0.82 -19.33
CA SER A 92 -13.00 -2.21 -19.05
C SER A 92 -11.75 -3.07 -18.82
N GLY A 93 -11.95 -4.34 -18.50
CA GLY A 93 -10.89 -5.33 -18.36
C GLY A 93 -10.12 -5.22 -17.05
N PHE A 94 -10.84 -5.09 -15.92
CA PHE A 94 -10.21 -5.15 -14.61
C PHE A 94 -10.95 -6.06 -13.63
N ALA A 95 -10.17 -6.59 -12.68
CA ALA A 95 -10.65 -7.25 -11.49
C ALA A 95 -9.81 -6.79 -10.28
N ALA A 96 -10.41 -6.76 -9.10
CA ALA A 96 -9.72 -6.36 -7.88
C ALA A 96 -10.26 -7.05 -6.64
N ILE A 97 -9.39 -7.22 -5.65
CA ILE A 97 -9.74 -7.59 -4.29
C ILE A 97 -9.26 -6.52 -3.32
N ARG A 98 -9.99 -6.31 -2.24
CA ARG A 98 -9.67 -5.29 -1.23
C ARG A 98 -10.11 -5.73 0.15
N SER A 99 -9.27 -5.46 1.15
CA SER A 99 -9.62 -5.61 2.55
C SER A 99 -10.74 -4.62 2.94
N LYS A 100 -11.61 -5.02 3.85
CA LYS A 100 -12.72 -4.22 4.34
C LYS A 100 -12.17 -2.98 5.03
N ARG A 101 -12.86 -1.86 4.79
CA ARG A 101 -12.68 -0.66 5.60
C ARG A 101 -13.39 -0.91 6.92
N TYR A 102 -12.67 -0.84 8.02
CA TYR A 102 -13.34 -0.73 9.31
C TYR A 102 -14.04 0.63 9.40
N PRO A 103 -15.27 0.69 9.94
CA PRO A 103 -16.04 1.92 9.98
C PRO A 103 -15.31 2.98 10.81
N ARG A 104 -15.17 4.18 10.25
CA ARG A 104 -14.71 5.34 11.01
C ARG A 104 -15.78 5.69 12.04
N THR A 105 -15.46 5.49 13.31
CA THR A 105 -16.25 6.06 14.40
C THR A 105 -15.44 7.16 15.09
N PRO A 106 -16.07 8.16 15.72
CA PRO A 106 -15.35 9.18 16.49
C PRO A 106 -14.41 8.59 17.57
N LEU A 107 -14.68 7.36 18.01
CA LEU A 107 -13.94 6.64 19.05
C LEU A 107 -12.91 5.65 18.50
N ALA A 108 -13.00 5.29 17.21
CA ALA A 108 -12.10 4.36 16.55
C ALA A 108 -11.96 4.72 15.06
N PRO A 109 -11.02 5.62 14.70
CA PRO A 109 -10.56 5.74 13.32
C PRO A 109 -9.72 4.49 13.04
N TYR A 110 -10.38 3.37 12.72
CA TYR A 110 -9.70 2.11 12.47
C TYR A 110 -8.75 2.24 11.27
N THR A 111 -7.51 2.51 11.61
CA THR A 111 -6.38 2.62 10.70
C THR A 111 -5.23 1.87 11.32
N MET A 112 -4.38 1.28 10.49
CA MET A 112 -3.19 0.57 10.93
C MET A 112 -2.02 1.56 10.96
N ASN A 113 -1.39 1.66 12.13
CA ASN A 113 -0.12 2.37 12.27
C ASN A 113 1.04 1.43 11.95
N LEU A 114 1.63 1.60 10.78
CA LEU A 114 2.75 0.84 10.25
C LEU A 114 4.02 1.70 10.12
N GLU A 115 4.10 2.82 10.87
CA GLU A 115 5.22 3.77 10.81
C GLU A 115 6.58 3.11 11.11
N ALA A 116 6.58 2.11 11.98
CA ALA A 116 7.76 1.35 12.41
C ALA A 116 8.28 0.34 11.37
N PHE A 117 7.64 0.22 10.20
CA PHE A 117 8.01 -0.72 9.13
C PHE A 117 8.33 0.02 7.83
N ASP A 118 9.21 -0.53 7.00
CA ASP A 118 9.57 0.03 5.69
C ASP A 118 9.07 -0.78 4.50
N THR A 119 8.68 -2.05 4.71
CA THR A 119 8.42 -2.98 3.61
C THR A 119 7.18 -3.82 3.86
N VAL A 120 6.39 -4.02 2.80
CA VAL A 120 5.34 -5.03 2.73
C VAL A 120 5.94 -6.30 2.15
N GLU A 121 5.82 -7.42 2.85
CA GLU A 121 6.14 -8.75 2.34
C GLU A 121 4.87 -9.50 1.97
N LEU A 122 4.90 -10.08 0.77
CA LEU A 122 3.85 -10.90 0.22
C LEU A 122 4.39 -12.32 0.00
N ILE A 123 3.62 -13.31 0.46
CA ILE A 123 3.81 -14.71 0.05
C ILE A 123 2.65 -15.07 -0.87
N LEU A 124 2.94 -15.23 -2.16
CA LEU A 124 1.92 -15.42 -3.20
C LEU A 124 2.38 -16.37 -4.29
N ARG A 125 1.45 -16.85 -5.11
CA ARG A 125 1.72 -17.66 -6.30
C ARG A 125 0.83 -17.14 -7.42
N GLY A 126 1.43 -16.69 -8.51
CA GLY A 126 0.70 -16.12 -9.64
C GLY A 126 0.75 -16.97 -10.90
N ASP A 127 0.13 -16.44 -11.94
CA ASP A 127 -0.07 -17.05 -13.25
C ASP A 127 0.87 -16.48 -14.34
N GLY A 128 1.82 -15.62 -13.95
CA GLY A 128 2.73 -14.93 -14.87
C GLY A 128 2.24 -13.54 -15.27
N ARG A 129 1.05 -13.11 -14.84
CA ARG A 129 0.56 -11.75 -15.06
C ARG A 129 1.18 -10.76 -14.08
N THR A 130 1.11 -9.48 -14.45
CA THR A 130 1.51 -8.37 -13.58
C THR A 130 0.31 -7.84 -12.82
N TYR A 131 0.30 -8.05 -11.51
CA TYR A 131 -0.72 -7.53 -10.61
C TYR A 131 -0.28 -6.17 -10.04
N ILE A 132 -1.23 -5.47 -9.43
CA ILE A 132 -0.99 -4.19 -8.75
C ILE A 132 -1.37 -4.36 -7.29
N SER A 133 -0.41 -4.17 -6.39
CA SER A 133 -0.66 -4.02 -4.95
C SER A 133 -1.19 -2.60 -4.69
N ASN A 134 -2.32 -2.50 -3.99
CA ASN A 134 -3.00 -1.25 -3.68
C ASN A 134 -3.05 -1.02 -2.17
N LEU A 135 -2.62 0.17 -1.74
CA LEU A 135 -2.75 0.64 -0.36
C LEU A 135 -3.58 1.92 -0.34
N SER A 136 -4.54 2.02 0.56
CA SER A 136 -5.18 3.31 0.85
C SER A 136 -4.83 3.76 2.27
N THR A 137 -4.68 5.07 2.46
CA THR A 137 -4.38 5.70 3.75
C THR A 137 -5.35 6.85 4.01
N ASP A 138 -5.36 7.40 5.22
CA ASP A 138 -5.99 8.71 5.46
C ASP A 138 -5.32 9.76 4.56
N SER A 139 -6.02 10.14 3.50
CA SER A 139 -5.68 11.24 2.60
C SER A 139 -6.82 12.26 2.54
N VAL A 140 -6.50 13.46 2.06
CA VAL A 140 -7.45 14.54 1.77
C VAL A 140 -8.44 14.10 0.68
N GLN A 141 -7.96 13.37 -0.32
CA GLN A 141 -8.78 12.83 -1.40
C GLN A 141 -9.21 11.39 -1.07
N GLU A 142 -10.51 11.11 -1.17
CA GLU A 142 -11.06 9.79 -0.79
C GLU A 142 -10.60 8.64 -1.70
N HIS A 143 -10.28 8.96 -2.96
CA HIS A 143 -9.90 7.99 -3.99
C HIS A 143 -8.39 7.86 -4.18
N ASP A 144 -7.59 8.45 -3.29
CA ASP A 144 -6.14 8.25 -3.31
C ASP A 144 -5.79 6.79 -3.00
N VAL A 145 -5.03 6.20 -3.90
CA VAL A 145 -4.51 4.84 -3.77
C VAL A 145 -3.03 4.88 -4.11
N TYR A 146 -2.23 4.26 -3.25
CA TYR A 146 -0.83 4.04 -3.45
C TYR A 146 -0.64 2.68 -4.11
N GLN A 147 0.07 2.64 -5.24
CA GLN A 147 0.17 1.45 -6.09
C GLN A 147 1.62 1.03 -6.31
N SER A 148 1.87 -0.28 -6.25
CA SER A 148 3.14 -0.89 -6.67
C SER A 148 2.84 -2.12 -7.51
N PHE A 149 3.63 -2.36 -8.55
CA PHE A 149 3.51 -3.57 -9.36
C PHE A 149 3.95 -4.82 -8.61
N VAL A 150 3.38 -5.95 -9.00
CA VAL A 150 3.68 -7.30 -8.50
C VAL A 150 3.86 -8.18 -9.72
N TYR A 151 5.11 -8.41 -10.09
CA TYR A 151 5.47 -9.32 -11.17
C TYR A 151 5.43 -10.75 -10.63
N THR A 152 4.59 -11.58 -11.20
CA THR A 152 4.52 -13.01 -10.84
C THR A 152 5.27 -13.82 -11.88
N ARG A 153 5.97 -14.88 -11.47
CA ARG A 153 6.77 -15.70 -12.40
C ARG A 153 5.91 -16.69 -13.19
N GLY A 154 4.74 -17.05 -12.64
CA GLY A 154 3.94 -18.15 -13.12
C GLY A 154 4.51 -19.50 -12.67
N GLY A 155 3.64 -20.48 -12.45
CA GLY A 155 4.02 -21.84 -12.06
C GLY A 155 3.55 -22.24 -10.66
N PRO A 156 3.97 -23.41 -10.17
CA PRO A 156 3.39 -24.04 -8.98
C PRO A 156 3.96 -23.50 -7.65
N GLU A 157 5.05 -22.74 -7.69
CA GLU A 157 5.84 -22.36 -6.52
C GLU A 157 5.31 -21.11 -5.81
N TRP A 158 5.49 -21.06 -4.50
CA TRP A 158 5.24 -19.85 -3.71
C TRP A 158 6.42 -18.89 -3.85
N GLU A 159 6.09 -17.63 -4.11
CA GLU A 159 7.03 -16.52 -4.28
C GLU A 159 6.97 -15.61 -3.05
N ARG A 160 8.15 -15.17 -2.60
CA ARG A 160 8.30 -14.11 -1.59
C ARG A 160 8.63 -12.81 -2.30
N ILE A 161 7.73 -11.83 -2.22
CA ILE A 161 7.89 -10.52 -2.84
C ILE A 161 7.97 -9.44 -1.76
N LEU A 162 9.00 -8.61 -1.83
CA LEU A 162 9.23 -7.47 -0.95
C LEU A 162 8.92 -6.18 -1.69
N LEU A 163 7.98 -5.41 -1.17
CA LEU A 163 7.56 -4.11 -1.69
C LEU A 163 7.86 -3.03 -0.65
N PRO A 164 9.03 -2.38 -0.72
CA PRO A 164 9.31 -1.21 0.10
C PRO A 164 8.23 -0.15 -0.10
N PHE A 165 7.79 0.52 0.97
CA PHE A 165 6.80 1.59 0.87
C PHE A 165 7.23 2.71 -0.09
N ALA A 166 8.54 2.92 -0.26
CA ALA A 166 9.11 3.86 -1.21
C ALA A 166 8.82 3.53 -2.70
N ARG A 167 8.41 2.30 -3.02
CA ARG A 167 8.01 1.90 -4.38
C ARG A 167 6.56 2.21 -4.70
N TYR A 168 5.76 2.55 -3.69
CA TYR A 168 4.36 2.85 -3.90
C TYR A 168 4.17 4.28 -4.40
N LEU A 169 3.56 4.42 -5.58
CA LEU A 169 3.25 5.70 -6.18
C LEU A 169 1.78 6.06 -5.93
N LEU A 170 1.52 7.31 -5.56
CA LEU A 170 0.18 7.85 -5.43
C LEU A 170 -0.49 7.92 -6.81
N THR A 171 -1.69 7.35 -6.88
CA THR A 171 -2.59 7.45 -8.03
C THR A 171 -3.98 7.90 -7.61
N TYR A 172 -4.66 8.60 -8.52
CA TYR A 172 -6.03 9.07 -8.39
C TYR A 172 -6.81 8.69 -9.66
N HIS A 173 -7.91 7.96 -9.52
CA HIS A 173 -8.66 7.36 -10.64
C HIS A 173 -7.76 6.61 -11.67
N GLY A 174 -6.68 5.99 -11.18
CA GLY A 174 -5.73 5.25 -12.02
C GLY A 174 -4.77 6.13 -12.84
N TYR A 175 -4.59 7.40 -12.45
CA TYR A 175 -3.55 8.28 -12.99
C TYR A 175 -2.49 8.56 -11.91
N VAL A 176 -1.22 8.36 -12.26
CA VAL A 176 -0.09 8.70 -11.38
C VAL A 176 -0.08 10.21 -11.14
N GLN A 177 0.04 10.60 -9.89
CA GLN A 177 0.12 12.01 -9.50
C GLN A 177 1.57 12.51 -9.64
N GLU A 178 1.75 13.75 -10.09
CA GLU A 178 3.08 14.37 -10.13
C GLU A 178 3.57 14.68 -8.71
N ASP A 179 2.68 15.25 -7.89
CA ASP A 179 2.92 15.45 -6.47
C ASP A 179 2.82 14.12 -5.73
N GLN A 180 3.96 13.64 -5.25
CA GLN A 180 4.09 12.42 -4.44
C GLN A 180 4.31 12.83 -2.97
N PRO A 181 3.25 13.08 -2.19
CA PRO A 181 3.40 13.39 -0.77
C PRO A 181 3.97 12.19 0.00
N VAL A 182 4.52 12.46 1.18
CA VAL A 182 5.04 11.40 2.06
C VAL A 182 3.91 10.41 2.38
N PHE A 183 4.14 9.14 2.05
CA PHE A 183 3.19 8.07 2.31
C PHE A 183 2.88 7.97 3.81
N ASN A 184 1.62 8.24 4.19
CA ASN A 184 1.19 8.22 5.58
C ASN A 184 1.01 6.79 6.09
N LYS A 185 2.11 6.19 6.56
CA LYS A 185 2.14 4.85 7.18
C LYS A 185 1.37 4.75 8.50
N ARG A 186 1.03 5.88 9.12
CA ARG A 186 0.36 5.90 10.45
C ARG A 186 -1.12 5.57 10.36
N ALA A 187 -1.70 5.69 9.17
CA ALA A 187 -3.13 5.66 8.97
C ALA A 187 -3.55 4.77 7.79
N ILE A 188 -2.94 3.60 7.62
CA ILE A 188 -3.31 2.67 6.54
C ILE A 188 -4.72 2.15 6.74
N ARG A 189 -5.56 2.26 5.71
CA ARG A 189 -6.98 1.89 5.73
C ARG A 189 -7.23 0.53 5.11
N THR A 190 -6.65 0.25 3.94
CA THR A 190 -6.92 -0.99 3.20
C THR A 190 -5.70 -1.49 2.46
N PHE A 191 -5.62 -2.81 2.32
CA PHE A 191 -4.77 -3.51 1.38
C PHE A 191 -5.62 -4.06 0.23
N GLY A 192 -5.04 -4.23 -0.95
CA GLY A 192 -5.76 -4.73 -2.11
C GLY A 192 -4.84 -5.21 -3.21
N PHE A 193 -5.40 -5.98 -4.13
CA PHE A 193 -4.74 -6.37 -5.38
C PHE A 193 -5.66 -6.07 -6.55
N SER A 194 -5.10 -5.70 -7.68
CA SER A 194 -5.85 -5.49 -8.90
C SER A 194 -5.10 -6.08 -10.08
N LEU A 195 -5.87 -6.50 -11.08
CA LEU A 195 -5.38 -6.87 -12.39
C LEU A 195 -6.07 -5.95 -13.40
N ALA A 196 -5.27 -5.23 -14.17
CA ALA A 196 -5.70 -4.30 -15.21
C ALA A 196 -4.58 -4.17 -16.26
N ASP A 197 -4.03 -5.31 -16.68
CA ASP A 197 -2.87 -5.43 -17.59
C ASP A 197 -3.24 -5.24 -19.07
N GLY A 198 -4.53 -5.09 -19.39
CA GLY A 198 -5.02 -4.99 -20.77
C GLY A 198 -5.11 -6.34 -21.49
N VAL A 199 -4.76 -7.46 -20.83
CA VAL A 199 -4.72 -8.79 -21.44
C VAL A 199 -6.00 -9.55 -21.14
N GLU A 200 -6.72 -9.95 -22.18
CA GLU A 200 -7.93 -10.78 -22.03
C GLU A 200 -7.62 -12.19 -21.56
N GLY A 201 -8.63 -12.88 -21.04
CA GLY A 201 -8.55 -14.30 -20.69
C GLY A 201 -8.40 -14.58 -19.20
N PRO A 202 -8.12 -15.85 -18.84
CA PRO A 202 -8.12 -16.28 -17.46
C PRO A 202 -6.98 -15.65 -16.68
N PHE A 203 -7.21 -15.49 -15.37
CA PHE A 203 -6.18 -15.14 -14.41
C PHE A 203 -6.34 -15.90 -13.09
N ALA A 204 -5.26 -16.07 -12.35
CA ALA A 204 -5.28 -16.64 -11.00
C ALA A 204 -4.08 -16.15 -10.16
N LEU A 205 -4.40 -15.58 -9.00
CA LEU A 205 -3.43 -15.19 -7.99
C LEU A 205 -3.82 -15.84 -6.66
N GLU A 206 -2.94 -16.66 -6.12
CA GLU A 206 -3.08 -17.20 -4.77
C GLU A 206 -2.21 -16.41 -3.79
N ILE A 207 -2.75 -16.07 -2.63
CA ILE A 207 -2.07 -15.24 -1.63
C ILE A 207 -2.15 -15.95 -0.29
N LYS A 208 -0.99 -16.27 0.26
CA LYS A 208 -0.84 -16.99 1.52
C LYS A 208 -0.82 -16.03 2.71
N SER A 209 -0.05 -14.95 2.59
CA SER A 209 0.06 -13.96 3.67
C SER A 209 0.51 -12.60 3.20
N ILE A 210 0.17 -11.61 4.02
CA ILE A 210 0.63 -10.22 3.92
C ILE A 210 1.17 -9.83 5.29
N ARG A 211 2.41 -9.35 5.31
CA ARG A 211 3.05 -8.85 6.52
C ARG A 211 3.85 -7.60 6.23
N VAL A 212 4.28 -6.95 7.29
CA VAL A 212 5.25 -5.85 7.21
C VAL A 212 6.51 -6.20 7.98
N LEU A 213 7.63 -5.68 7.52
CA LEU A 213 8.92 -5.83 8.18
C LEU A 213 9.84 -4.63 7.90
N ASN A 214 10.92 -4.55 8.67
CA ASN A 214 12.07 -3.72 8.34
C ASN A 214 13.07 -4.58 7.59
N THR A 215 13.35 -4.22 6.35
CA THR A 215 14.38 -4.89 5.55
C THR A 215 15.73 -4.25 5.82
N ASP A 216 16.75 -5.07 5.98
CA ASP A 216 18.11 -4.57 5.80
C ASP A 216 18.34 -4.42 4.27
N ASN A 217 19.22 -3.51 3.84
CA ASN A 217 19.38 -3.18 2.39
C ASN A 217 19.68 -4.41 1.50
N ASP A 218 20.18 -5.50 2.08
CA ASP A 218 20.54 -6.74 1.38
C ASP A 218 19.35 -7.69 1.13
N ASP A 219 18.20 -7.48 1.79
CA ASP A 219 17.04 -8.37 1.68
C ASP A 219 16.21 -8.15 0.40
N VAL A 220 16.29 -6.96 -0.18
CA VAL A 220 15.53 -6.60 -1.39
C VAL A 220 16.31 -7.02 -2.62
N ALA A 221 16.11 -8.27 -3.07
CA ALA A 221 16.71 -8.76 -4.30
C ALA A 221 16.33 -7.84 -5.49
N PRO A 222 17.31 -7.31 -6.26
CA PRO A 222 17.04 -6.49 -7.42
C PRO A 222 16.28 -7.26 -8.51
N ASP A 223 16.53 -8.58 -8.60
CA ASP A 223 16.10 -9.46 -9.69
C ASP A 223 14.58 -9.70 -9.77
N ASN A 224 13.81 -9.36 -8.73
CA ASN A 224 12.34 -9.47 -8.77
C ASN A 224 11.65 -8.29 -9.47
N TYR A 225 12.42 -7.30 -9.92
CA TYR A 225 11.94 -6.20 -10.74
C TYR A 225 12.86 -6.13 -11.96
N PRO A 226 12.34 -6.27 -13.20
CA PRO A 226 13.13 -5.87 -14.36
C PRO A 226 13.54 -4.42 -14.16
N ASP A 227 14.83 -4.14 -14.32
CA ASP A 227 15.46 -2.85 -14.08
C ASP A 227 14.61 -1.72 -14.68
N SER A 228 13.88 -1.01 -13.83
CA SER A 228 13.08 0.14 -14.23
C SER A 228 13.88 1.42 -13.99
N THR A 229 15.19 1.39 -14.24
CA THR A 229 15.87 2.62 -14.63
C THR A 229 15.20 3.11 -15.92
N PRO A 230 14.56 4.29 -15.92
CA PRO A 230 14.13 4.90 -17.17
C PRO A 230 15.41 5.34 -17.90
N THR A 231 16.01 4.43 -18.67
CA THR A 231 17.09 4.80 -19.61
C THR A 231 16.53 5.42 -20.88
N ASP A 232 15.21 5.57 -20.99
CA ASP A 232 14.61 6.34 -22.06
C ASP A 232 13.39 7.14 -21.56
N ASN A 233 13.54 8.46 -21.52
CA ASN A 233 12.46 9.42 -21.27
C ASN A 233 11.44 9.50 -22.42
N SER A 234 11.43 8.55 -23.37
CA SER A 234 10.55 8.60 -24.54
C SER A 234 9.19 7.89 -24.37
N ALA A 235 8.96 7.14 -23.29
CA ALA A 235 7.77 6.29 -23.18
C ALA A 235 7.00 6.35 -21.84
N ALA A 236 7.14 7.44 -21.07
CA ALA A 236 6.10 7.76 -20.10
C ALA A 236 4.83 8.15 -20.87
N PRO A 237 3.66 7.53 -20.64
CA PRO A 237 2.41 8.04 -21.19
C PRO A 237 2.28 9.50 -20.75
N PRO A 238 1.88 10.43 -21.65
CA PRO A 238 1.99 11.85 -21.39
C PRO A 238 1.26 12.22 -20.10
N ALA A 239 1.97 12.83 -19.16
CA ALA A 239 1.38 13.47 -18.00
C ALA A 239 0.37 14.49 -18.50
N LYS A 240 -0.92 14.21 -18.30
CA LYS A 240 -1.99 15.17 -18.56
C LYS A 240 -2.34 15.78 -17.22
N THR A 241 -2.04 17.07 -17.11
CA THR A 241 -2.33 17.93 -15.97
C THR A 241 -3.81 17.86 -15.59
N ARG A 242 -4.04 17.92 -14.28
CA ARG A 242 -5.33 18.01 -13.58
C ARG A 242 -6.38 18.85 -14.35
N PRO A 243 -7.60 18.33 -14.60
CA PRO A 243 -8.76 19.19 -14.80
C PRO A 243 -9.10 19.87 -13.47
N THR A 244 -9.25 21.19 -13.49
CA THR A 244 -9.63 21.97 -12.31
C THR A 244 -11.03 21.57 -11.81
N PRO A 245 -11.34 21.77 -10.52
CA PRO A 245 -12.64 21.37 -9.92
C PRO A 245 -13.90 21.94 -10.58
N ASP A 246 -13.76 22.92 -11.49
CA ASP A 246 -14.87 23.60 -12.16
C ASP A 246 -15.33 22.94 -13.48
N ASP A 247 -14.72 21.84 -13.94
CA ASP A 247 -15.04 21.21 -15.23
C ASP A 247 -16.27 20.26 -15.22
N HIS A 248 -17.13 20.36 -14.21
CA HIS A 248 -18.45 19.74 -14.29
C HIS A 248 -19.44 20.69 -14.96
N PRO A 249 -20.04 20.34 -16.12
CA PRO A 249 -21.19 21.08 -16.60
C PRO A 249 -22.29 20.97 -15.55
N ARG A 250 -22.76 22.10 -15.04
CA ARG A 250 -23.97 22.17 -14.23
C ARG A 250 -25.08 21.50 -15.05
N SER A 251 -25.58 20.38 -14.54
CA SER A 251 -26.76 19.72 -15.07
C SER A 251 -27.91 20.74 -15.09
N ALA A 252 -28.39 21.07 -16.28
CA ALA A 252 -29.73 21.58 -16.52
C ALA A 252 -30.64 20.39 -16.84
#